data_AF-A0A962R0W1-F1
#
_entry.id   AF-A0A962R0W1-F1
#
_cell.length_a   1.000
_cell.length_b   1.000
_cell.length_c   1.000
_cell.angle_alpha   90.00
_cell.angle_beta   90.00
_cell.angle_gamma   90.00
#
_symmetry.space_group_name_H-M   'P 1'
#
loop_
_entity.id
_entity.type
_entity.pdbx_description
1 polymer ?
#
loop_
_entity_poly.entity_id
_entity_poly.type
_entity_poly.pdbx_seq_one_letter_code
_entity_poly.pdbx_strand_id
1 'polypeptide(L)'
;MRAFVQRYTADITNSRQRLMSLHRAVQGAGTLGIRYDPFAEGTAQQVFSRGTANCLSYANLFVALAREAGLDARYQWLEVRPQWSRVGDRVQVGLHVNVVVDLR
;
A
#
# COMPACT_ATOMS: atom_id res chain seq x y z
N MET A 1 -10.97 -5.69 -7.36
CA MET A 1 -10.63 -4.87 -6.18
C MET A 1 -11.84 -4.56 -5.30
N ARG A 2 -12.97 -4.04 -5.81
CA ARG A 2 -14.17 -3.74 -5.00
C ARG A 2 -14.67 -4.91 -4.14
N ALA A 3 -14.85 -6.08 -4.74
CA ALA A 3 -15.28 -7.29 -4.02
C ALA A 3 -14.32 -7.69 -2.88
N PHE A 4 -13.01 -7.47 -3.06
CA PHE A 4 -12.04 -7.69 -1.99
C PHE A 4 -12.26 -6.70 -0.85
N VAL A 5 -12.39 -5.40 -1.15
CA VAL A 5 -12.67 -4.39 -0.14
C VAL A 5 -13.96 -4.70 0.62
N GLN A 6 -15.05 -5.00 -0.12
CA GLN A 6 -16.33 -5.37 0.47
C GLN A 6 -16.19 -6.56 1.42
N ARG A 7 -15.51 -7.64 1.00
CA ARG A 7 -15.32 -8.84 1.81
C ARG A 7 -14.64 -8.58 3.15
N TYR A 8 -13.71 -7.63 3.23
CA TYR A 8 -12.94 -7.36 4.46
C TYR A 8 -13.41 -6.15 5.25
N THR A 9 -14.37 -5.36 4.75
CA THR A 9 -14.75 -4.08 5.36
C THR A 9 -16.24 -3.80 5.48
N ALA A 10 -17.11 -4.51 4.77
CA ALA A 10 -18.54 -4.16 4.64
C ALA A 10 -19.27 -3.98 5.98
N ASP A 11 -19.03 -4.89 6.94
CA ASP A 11 -19.75 -4.90 8.22
C ASP A 11 -19.02 -4.11 9.33
N ILE A 12 -17.96 -3.36 8.98
CA ILE A 12 -17.13 -2.65 9.96
C ILE A 12 -17.46 -1.16 9.92
N THR A 13 -18.20 -0.68 10.92
CA THR A 13 -18.59 0.73 11.06
C THR A 13 -17.44 1.63 11.55
N ASN A 14 -16.60 1.14 12.46
CA ASN A 14 -15.51 1.94 13.01
C ASN A 14 -14.34 2.09 12.01
N SER A 15 -13.97 3.33 11.67
CA SER A 15 -12.94 3.63 10.66
C SER A 15 -11.57 3.02 10.99
N ARG A 16 -11.17 3.03 12.27
CA ARG A 16 -9.90 2.43 12.71
C ARG A 16 -9.92 0.92 12.53
N GLN A 17 -10.98 0.26 12.95
CA GLN A 17 -11.13 -1.19 12.77
C GLN A 17 -11.16 -1.56 11.28
N ARG A 18 -11.82 -0.74 10.46
CA ARG A 18 -11.89 -0.93 9.01
C ARG A 18 -10.50 -0.85 8.38
N LEU A 19 -9.72 0.16 8.75
CA LEU A 19 -8.33 0.32 8.33
C LEU A 19 -7.48 -0.90 8.75
N MET A 20 -7.58 -1.33 10.01
CA MET A 20 -6.83 -2.48 10.52
C MET A 20 -7.24 -3.79 9.86
N SER A 21 -8.51 -3.97 9.52
CA SER A 21 -9.00 -5.13 8.76
C SER A 21 -8.43 -5.14 7.35
N LEU A 22 -8.51 -4.01 6.65
CA LEU A 22 -7.98 -3.86 5.30
C LEU A 22 -6.46 -4.06 5.25
N HIS A 23 -5.73 -3.48 6.20
CA HIS A 23 -4.28 -3.65 6.31
C HIS A 23 -3.88 -5.13 6.46
N ARG A 24 -4.55 -5.86 7.35
CA ARG A 24 -4.34 -7.30 7.53
C ARG A 24 -4.66 -8.10 6.26
N ALA A 25 -5.73 -7.76 5.55
CA ALA A 25 -6.09 -8.44 4.30
C ALA A 25 -5.10 -8.16 3.15
N VAL A 26 -4.46 -6.99 3.15
CA VAL A 26 -3.42 -6.66 2.15
C VAL A 26 -2.11 -7.42 2.43
N GLN A 27 -1.71 -7.52 3.71
CA GLN A 27 -0.46 -8.17 4.10
C GLN A 27 -0.55 -9.69 4.30
N GLY A 28 -1.73 -10.21 4.63
CA GLY A 28 -1.90 -11.60 5.04
C GLY A 28 -1.64 -12.58 3.89
N ALA A 29 -0.74 -13.53 4.10
CA ALA A 29 -0.36 -14.55 3.10
C ALA A 29 -1.54 -15.43 2.64
N GLY A 30 -2.56 -15.63 3.48
CA GLY A 30 -3.81 -16.31 3.13
C GLY A 30 -4.87 -15.41 2.48
N THR A 31 -4.51 -14.17 2.16
CA THR A 31 -5.40 -13.16 1.55
C THR A 31 -4.71 -12.55 0.33
N LEU A 32 -4.49 -11.23 0.25
CA LEU A 32 -3.79 -10.64 -0.89
C LEU A 32 -2.28 -10.87 -0.84
N GLY A 33 -1.69 -10.86 0.36
CA GLY A 33 -0.31 -11.28 0.61
C GLY A 33 0.73 -10.53 -0.23
N ILE A 34 0.64 -9.20 -0.33
CA ILE A 34 1.58 -8.43 -1.15
C ILE A 34 3.01 -8.60 -0.63
N ARG A 35 3.90 -9.04 -1.53
CA ARG A 35 5.34 -9.18 -1.25
C ARG A 35 6.10 -7.97 -1.74
N TYR A 36 7.10 -7.57 -0.98
CA TYR A 36 7.98 -6.47 -1.37
C TYR A 36 8.98 -6.92 -2.44
N ASP A 37 9.07 -6.15 -3.52
CA ASP A 37 10.08 -6.28 -4.56
C ASP A 37 10.47 -4.85 -4.98
N PRO A 38 11.73 -4.42 -4.78
CA PRO A 38 12.15 -3.05 -5.09
C PRO A 38 12.02 -2.69 -6.57
N PHE A 39 12.01 -3.66 -7.48
CA PHE A 39 11.88 -3.46 -8.92
C PHE A 39 10.44 -3.60 -9.42
N ALA A 40 9.48 -3.93 -8.53
CA ALA A 40 8.09 -4.10 -8.91
C ALA A 40 7.36 -2.76 -9.10
N GLU A 41 7.09 -2.43 -10.35
CA GLU A 41 6.34 -1.24 -10.77
C GLU A 41 4.88 -1.58 -11.13
N GLY A 42 4.06 -0.54 -11.26
CA GLY A 42 2.72 -0.65 -11.83
C GLY A 42 1.62 0.09 -11.08
N THR A 43 0.45 0.07 -11.69
CA THR A 43 -0.80 0.60 -11.15
C THR A 43 -1.34 -0.29 -10.02
N ALA A 44 -2.27 0.26 -9.22
CA ALA A 44 -2.96 -0.50 -8.17
C ALA A 44 -3.59 -1.81 -8.69
N GLN A 45 -4.16 -1.80 -9.90
CA GLN A 45 -4.78 -2.99 -10.49
C GLN A 45 -3.74 -4.07 -10.84
N GLN A 46 -2.60 -3.66 -11.42
CA GLN A 46 -1.51 -4.58 -11.76
C GLN A 46 -0.87 -5.18 -10.50
N VAL A 47 -0.66 -4.37 -9.46
CA VAL A 47 -0.13 -4.87 -8.18
C VAL A 47 -1.13 -5.84 -7.53
N PHE A 48 -2.42 -5.51 -7.56
CA PHE A 48 -3.47 -6.36 -7.00
C PHE A 48 -3.52 -7.74 -7.68
N SER A 49 -3.28 -7.82 -8.99
CA SER A 49 -3.25 -9.11 -9.71
C SER A 49 -1.94 -9.87 -9.51
N ARG A 50 -0.80 -9.17 -9.45
CA ARG A 50 0.53 -9.78 -9.45
C ARG A 50 1.01 -10.18 -8.05
N GLY A 51 0.59 -9.45 -7.01
CA GLY A 51 0.98 -9.72 -5.63
C GLY A 51 2.38 -9.24 -5.24
N THR A 52 3.05 -8.43 -6.07
CA THR A 52 4.37 -7.85 -5.78
C THR A 52 4.39 -6.34 -6.00
N ALA A 53 5.05 -5.62 -5.10
CA ALA A 53 5.10 -4.16 -5.09
C ALA A 53 6.40 -3.62 -4.50
N ASN A 54 6.85 -2.46 -5.01
CA ASN A 54 7.77 -1.58 -4.30
C ASN A 54 6.97 -0.59 -3.42
N CYS A 55 7.66 0.34 -2.75
CA CYS A 55 6.99 1.28 -1.84
C CYS A 55 5.92 2.15 -2.53
N LEU A 56 6.20 2.66 -3.72
CA LEU A 56 5.27 3.53 -4.46
C LEU A 56 4.08 2.75 -5.00
N SER A 57 4.31 1.60 -5.63
CA SER A 57 3.24 0.78 -6.19
C SER A 57 2.38 0.14 -5.09
N TYR A 58 2.95 -0.13 -3.91
CA TYR A 58 2.20 -0.50 -2.71
C TYR A 58 1.33 0.66 -2.21
N ALA A 59 1.89 1.87 -2.10
CA ALA A 59 1.14 3.05 -1.68
C ALA A 59 -0.05 3.32 -2.63
N ASN A 60 0.18 3.19 -3.93
CA ASN A 60 -0.87 3.31 -4.95
C ASN A 60 -2.00 2.31 -4.71
N LEU A 61 -1.66 1.03 -4.49
CA LEU A 61 -2.63 -0.01 -4.19
C LEU A 61 -3.41 0.32 -2.91
N PHE A 62 -2.70 0.63 -1.83
CA PHE A 62 -3.32 0.81 -0.53
C PHE A 62 -4.24 2.03 -0.50
N VAL A 63 -3.85 3.14 -1.11
CA VAL A 63 -4.71 4.33 -1.27
C VAL A 63 -5.98 4.00 -2.05
N ALA A 64 -5.87 3.25 -3.15
CA ALA A 64 -7.04 2.86 -3.94
C ALA A 64 -8.02 1.97 -3.13
N LEU A 65 -7.49 0.97 -2.42
CA LEU A 65 -8.32 0.08 -1.59
C LEU A 65 -8.95 0.82 -0.39
N ALA A 66 -8.19 1.70 0.26
CA ALA A 66 -8.68 2.46 1.42
C ALA A 66 -9.79 3.44 1.02
N ARG A 67 -9.62 4.15 -0.11
CA ARG A 67 -10.66 5.04 -0.65
C ARG A 67 -11.93 4.29 -1.06
N GLU A 68 -11.79 3.12 -1.67
CA GLU A 68 -12.93 2.22 -1.96
C GLU A 68 -13.62 1.77 -0.65
N ALA A 69 -12.89 1.63 0.46
CA ALA A 69 -13.44 1.32 1.78
C ALA A 69 -14.06 2.54 2.49
N GLY A 70 -14.14 3.69 1.81
CA GLY A 70 -14.65 4.95 2.36
C GLY A 70 -13.72 5.60 3.39
N LEU A 71 -12.42 5.30 3.36
CA LEU A 71 -11.41 5.93 4.23
C LEU A 71 -10.72 7.09 3.51
N ASP A 72 -10.42 8.16 4.23
CA ASP A 72 -9.66 9.29 3.70
C ASP A 72 -8.15 8.98 3.72
N ALA A 73 -7.66 8.41 2.62
CA ALA A 73 -6.27 8.02 2.45
C ALA A 73 -5.54 8.91 1.44
N ARG A 74 -4.33 9.32 1.79
CA ARG A 74 -3.44 10.14 0.94
C ARG A 74 -1.99 9.68 1.03
N TYR A 75 -1.25 9.93 -0.04
CA TYR A 75 0.20 9.74 -0.04
C TYR A 75 0.82 10.72 0.94
N GLN A 76 1.84 10.26 1.65
CA GLN A 76 2.71 11.12 2.41
C GLN A 76 4.16 10.84 1.98
N TRP A 77 4.82 11.90 1.55
CA TRP A 77 6.26 11.89 1.36
C TRP A 77 6.92 11.93 2.74
N LEU A 78 7.85 11.01 2.97
CA LEU A 78 8.61 10.99 4.20
C LEU A 78 10.06 11.36 3.89
N GLU A 79 10.49 12.48 4.46
CA GLU A 79 11.91 12.83 4.49
C GLU A 79 12.60 11.90 5.48
N VAL A 80 13.04 10.75 4.98
CA VAL A 80 13.95 9.86 5.68
C VAL A 80 15.38 10.35 5.47
N ARG A 81 16.27 10.09 6.44
CA ARG A 81 17.71 10.33 6.23
C ARG A 81 18.13 9.66 4.91
N PRO A 82 18.71 10.40 3.95
CA PRO A 82 19.05 9.85 2.65
C PRO A 82 19.97 8.65 2.82
N GLN A 83 19.52 7.50 2.34
CA GLN A 83 20.36 6.32 2.23
C GLN A 83 20.90 6.24 0.81
N TRP A 84 22.22 6.23 0.71
CA TRP A 84 22.93 6.15 -0.56
C TRP A 84 23.39 4.72 -0.79
N SER A 85 23.08 4.17 -1.95
CA SER A 85 23.57 2.86 -2.37
C SER A 85 24.23 2.95 -3.73
N ARG A 86 25.23 2.09 -3.97
CA ARG A 86 25.86 1.95 -5.28
C ARG A 86 25.22 0.78 -6.01
N VAL A 87 24.75 1.03 -7.23
CA VAL A 87 24.16 0.03 -8.13
C VAL A 87 24.93 0.09 -9.45
N GLY A 88 25.89 -0.81 -9.62
CA GLY A 88 26.87 -0.75 -10.71
C GLY A 88 27.70 0.54 -10.65
N ASP A 89 27.65 1.33 -11.71
CA ASP A 89 28.33 2.63 -11.81
C ASP A 89 27.45 3.82 -11.42
N ARG A 90 26.26 3.56 -10.86
CA ARG A 90 25.31 4.59 -10.44
C ARG A 90 25.23 4.65 -8.93
N VAL A 91 24.93 5.84 -8.44
CA VAL A 91 24.58 6.10 -7.05
C VAL A 91 23.08 6.38 -6.98
N GLN A 92 22.38 5.66 -6.10
CA GLN A 92 20.95 5.81 -5.87
C GLN A 92 20.71 6.43 -4.48
N VAL A 93 19.76 7.37 -4.41
CA VAL A 93 19.18 7.86 -3.15
C VAL A 93 17.88 7.14 -2.92
N GLY A 94 17.76 6.47 -1.77
CA GLY A 94 16.50 5.93 -1.30
C GLY A 94 15.54 7.05 -0.91
N LEU A 95 14.43 7.19 -1.63
CA LEU A 95 13.26 7.96 -1.21
C LEU A 95 12.21 7.01 -0.64
N HIS A 96 11.35 7.52 0.24
CA HIS A 96 10.27 6.72 0.81
C HIS A 96 8.93 7.46 0.77
N VAL A 97 7.89 6.72 0.39
CA VAL A 97 6.50 7.16 0.43
C VAL A 97 5.73 6.19 1.31
N ASN A 98 4.86 6.72 2.14
CA ASN A 98 3.91 5.95 2.92
C ASN A 98 2.47 6.43 2.62
N VAL A 99 1.51 5.83 3.32
CA VAL A 99 0.11 6.22 3.23
C VAL A 99 -0.34 6.66 4.61
N VAL A 100 -0.94 7.85 4.68
CA VAL A 100 -1.62 8.32 5.87
C VAL A 100 -3.12 8.23 5.66
N VAL A 101 -3.83 7.79 6.70
CA VAL A 101 -5.28 7.68 6.72
C VAL A 101 -5.81 8.57 7.84
N ASP A 102 -6.69 9.50 7.49
CA ASP A 102 -7.34 10.39 8.44
C ASP A 102 -8.55 9.66 9.05
N LEU A 103 -8.48 9.42 10.36
CA LEU A 103 -9.53 8.76 11.12
C LEU A 103 -10.25 9.84 11.92
N ARG A 104 -11.36 10.35 11.35
CA ARG A 104 -12.28 11.24 12.06
C ARG A 104 -12.94 10.53 13.23
#